data_AF-R1GGS2-F1
#
_entry.id   AF-R1GGS2-F1
#
_cell.length_a   1.000
_cell.length_b   1.000
_cell.length_c   1.000
_cell.angle_alpha   90.00
_cell.angle_beta   90.00
_cell.angle_gamma   90.00
#
_symmetry.space_group_name_H-M   'P 1'
#
loop_
_entity.id
_entity.type
_entity.pdbx_description
1 polymer ?
#
loop_
_entity_poly.entity_id
_entity_poly.type
_entity_poly.pdbx_seq_one_letter_code
_entity_poly.pdbx_strand_id
1 'polypeptide(L)' 'MSDGAEVGSAFADGSGAFTAPVEFTRIEAGRHTVVAECGVRLTGAVDQVITRSSGGQTGTLVFLVFFVLAGITVIRFR' A
#
# COMPACT_ATOMS: atom_id res chain seq x y z
N MET A 1 -4.38 -8.84 20.59
CA MET A 1 -4.44 -7.38 20.68
C MET A 1 -3.10 -6.88 20.16
N SER A 2 -3.08 -5.97 19.19
CA SER A 2 -1.81 -5.36 18.75
C SER A 2 -1.44 -4.36 19.84
N ASP A 3 -0.38 -4.61 20.61
CA ASP A 3 0.06 -3.80 21.76
C ASP A 3 0.56 -2.39 21.38
N GLY A 4 0.18 -1.89 20.20
CA GLY A 4 0.76 -0.72 19.57
C GLY A 4 2.14 -1.05 19.02
N ALA A 5 2.35 -0.86 17.72
CA ALA A 5 3.69 -0.89 17.16
C ALA A 5 4.28 0.52 17.24
N GLU A 6 5.53 0.63 17.69
CA GLU A 6 6.28 1.88 17.51
C GLU A 6 6.54 2.08 16.02
N VAL A 7 6.02 3.19 15.47
CA VAL A 7 6.09 3.50 14.04
C VAL A 7 7.00 4.69 13.72
N GLY A 8 7.52 5.39 14.73
CA GLY A 8 8.41 6.52 14.56
C GLY A 8 8.59 7.34 15.83
N SER A 9 9.55 8.27 15.81
CA SER A 9 9.81 9.22 16.89
C SER A 9 10.10 10.61 16.32
N ALA A 10 9.76 11.65 17.09
CA ALA A 10 10.10 13.04 16.78
C ALA A 10 10.24 13.85 18.05
N PHE A 11 11.02 14.93 17.97
CA PHE A 11 11.11 15.97 18.98
C PHE A 11 10.40 17.23 18.48
N ALA A 12 9.76 17.94 19.41
CA ALA A 12 9.18 19.23 19.11
C ALA A 12 10.26 20.29 18.87
N ASP A 13 10.02 21.18 17.92
CA ASP A 13 10.86 22.33 17.64
C ASP A 13 10.62 23.47 18.65
N GLY A 14 11.30 24.60 18.46
CA GLY A 14 11.17 25.77 19.33
C GLY A 14 9.78 26.43 19.33
N SER A 15 8.88 26.04 18.42
CA SER A 15 7.48 26.45 18.37
C SER A 15 6.52 25.43 18.99
N GLY A 16 7.02 24.26 19.41
CA GLY A 16 6.21 23.15 19.91
C GLY A 16 5.64 22.24 18.82
N ALA A 17 5.97 22.48 17.55
CA ALA A 17 5.55 21.66 16.43
C ALA A 17 6.50 20.47 16.23
N PHE A 18 6.00 19.34 15.76
CA PHE A 18 6.82 18.17 15.43
C PHE A 18 6.32 17.50 14.16
N THR A 19 7.21 16.79 13.46
CA THR A 19 6.89 15.97 12.30
C THR A 19 7.75 14.72 12.36
N ALA A 20 7.14 13.55 12.23
CA ALA A 20 7.81 12.26 12.23
C ALA A 20 7.47 11.51 10.93
N PRO A 21 8.47 11.00 10.18
CA PRO A 21 8.18 9.94 9.23
C PRO A 21 7.69 8.71 10.01
N VAL A 22 6.60 8.10 9.56
CA VAL A 22 6.07 6.86 10.15
C VAL A 22 6.34 5.70 9.22
N GLU A 23 6.97 4.64 9.73
CA GLU A 23 7.21 3.40 9.01
C GLU A 23 6.42 2.26 9.65
N PHE A 24 5.69 1.53 8.82
CA PHE A 24 4.92 0.38 9.25
C PHE A 24 5.66 -0.90 8.84
N THR A 25 6.10 -1.68 9.82
CA THR A 25 6.77 -2.97 9.58
C THR A 25 5.82 -4.05 9.04
N ARG A 26 4.51 -3.82 9.17
CA ARG A 26 3.45 -4.66 8.63
C ARG A 26 2.36 -3.78 8.03
N ILE A 27 2.02 -4.05 6.77
CA ILE A 27 0.90 -3.40 6.09
C ILE A 27 -0.38 -4.17 6.43
N GLU A 28 -1.27 -3.56 7.20
CA GLU A 28 -2.60 -4.12 7.49
C GLU A 28 -3.64 -3.14 6.93
N ALA A 29 -4.42 -3.55 5.92
CA ALA A 29 -5.41 -2.66 5.33
C ALA A 29 -6.43 -2.21 6.38
N GLY A 30 -6.70 -0.90 6.44
CA GLY A 30 -7.72 -0.36 7.33
C GLY A 30 -7.35 0.98 7.94
N ARG A 31 -8.25 1.46 8.80
CA ARG A 31 -8.08 2.69 9.56
C ARG A 31 -7.29 2.40 10.83
N HIS A 32 -6.17 3.08 10.98
CA HIS A 32 -5.31 2.98 12.15
C HIS A 32 -5.28 4.30 12.90
N THR A 33 -5.12 4.22 14.22
CA THR A 33 -4.93 5.41 15.07
C THR A 33 -3.48 5.46 15.51
N VAL A 34 -2.80 6.56 15.18
CA VAL A 34 -1.46 6.84 15.67
C VAL A 34 -1.59 7.68 16.94
N VAL A 35 -0.92 7.26 18.00
CA VAL A 35 -0.90 7.93 19.30
C VAL A 35 0.51 8.49 19.52
N ALA A 36 0.61 9.78 19.78
CA ALA A 36 1.87 10.44 20.11
C ALA A 36 1.87 10.84 21.59
N GLU A 37 2.91 10.42 22.30
CA GLU A 37 3.13 10.74 23.72
C GLU A 37 4.17 11.86 23.84
N CYS A 38 3.68 13.11 23.87
CA CYS A 38 4.51 14.32 23.92
C CYS A 38 4.42 15.04 25.27
N GLY A 39 3.98 14.34 26.33
CA GLY A 39 3.57 14.89 27.62
C GLY A 39 2.06 15.14 27.72
N VAL A 40 1.42 15.55 26.63
CA VAL A 40 -0.02 15.41 26.38
C VAL A 40 -0.24 14.37 25.29
N ARG A 41 -1.36 13.63 25.36
CA ARG A 41 -1.67 12.57 24.41
C ARG A 41 -2.40 13.11 23.19
N LEU A 42 -1.78 12.99 22.04
CA LEU A 42 -2.34 13.40 20.75
C LEU A 42 -2.71 12.17 19.91
N THR A 43 -3.85 12.20 19.24
CA THR A 43 -4.34 11.09 18.41
C THR A 43 -4.67 11.56 17.00
N GLY A 44 -4.13 10.88 15.99
CA GLY A 44 -4.43 11.11 14.58
C GLY A 44 -4.83 9.81 13.87
N ALA A 45 -5.75 9.91 12.90
CA ALA A 45 -6.15 8.76 12.09
C ALA A 45 -5.32 8.70 10.80
N VAL A 46 -4.85 7.51 10.44
CA VAL A 46 -4.17 7.24 9.18
C VAL A 46 -4.89 6.11 8.47
N ASP A 47 -5.29 6.34 7.22
CA ASP A 47 -5.89 5.32 6.37
C ASP A 47 -4.81 4.64 5.54
N GLN A 48 -4.57 3.35 5.82
CA GLN A 48 -3.68 2.53 5.00
C GLN A 48 -4.47 1.94 3.83
N VAL A 49 -4.30 2.53 2.65
CA VAL A 49 -4.83 1.97 1.41
C VAL A 49 -3.83 0.98 0.82
N ILE A 50 -4.25 -0.27 0.62
CA ILE A 50 -3.51 -1.19 -0.23
C ILE A 50 -3.82 -0.77 -1.67
N THR A 51 -3.00 0.10 -2.23
CA THR A 51 -2.92 0.23 -3.69
C THR A 51 -2.29 -1.07 -4.17
N ARG A 52 -3.11 -2.10 -4.37
CA ARG A 52 -2.69 -3.24 -5.19
C ARG A 52 -2.37 -2.62 -6.55
N SER A 53 -1.10 -2.39 -6.82
CA SER A 53 -0.62 -2.34 -8.18
C SER A 53 -0.99 -3.70 -8.74
N SER A 54 -2.10 -3.77 -9.48
CA SER A 54 -2.34 -4.84 -10.43
C SER A 54 -1.29 -4.67 -11.52
N GLY A 55 -0.05 -4.98 -11.16
CA GLY A 55 1.12 -4.91 -12.01
C GLY A 55 0.83 -5.73 -13.25
N GLY A 56 0.51 -5.01 -14.32
CA GLY A 56 0.66 -5.37 -15.72
C GLY A 56 0.23 -6.77 -16.10
N GLN A 57 -0.96 -6.87 -16.71
CA GLN A 57 -1.06 -7.25 -18.13
C GLN A 57 -0.48 -8.60 -18.59
N THR A 58 -0.07 -9.52 -17.72
CA THR A 58 0.42 -10.83 -18.17
C THR A 58 -0.75 -11.70 -18.65
N GLY A 59 -1.89 -11.69 -17.94
CA GLY A 59 -3.04 -12.52 -18.31
C GLY A 59 -3.67 -12.12 -19.66
N THR A 60 -4.02 -10.84 -19.83
CA THR A 60 -4.69 -10.35 -21.04
C THR A 60 -3.83 -10.49 -22.29
N LEU A 61 -2.52 -10.23 -22.20
CA LEU A 61 -1.62 -10.38 -23.34
C LEU A 61 -1.47 -11.84 -23.77
N VAL A 62 -1.35 -12.77 -22.81
CA VAL A 62 -1.29 -14.22 -23.09
C VAL A 62 -2.55 -14.69 -23.82
N PHE A 63 -3.74 -14.29 -23.36
CA PHE A 63 -4.99 -14.65 -24.04
C PHE A 63 -5.06 -14.08 -25.46
N LEU A 64 -4.70 -12.80 -25.65
CA LEU A 64 -4.70 -12.18 -26.98
C LEU A 64 -3.76 -12.90 -27.95
N VAL A 65 -2.53 -13.21 -27.52
CA VAL A 65 -1.56 -13.94 -28.34
C VAL A 65 -2.09 -15.34 -28.69
N PHE A 66 -2.70 -16.05 -27.74
CA PHE A 66 -3.28 -17.37 -27.99
C PHE A 66 -4.35 -17.33 -29.10
N PHE A 67 -5.32 -16.42 -29.01
CA PHE A 67 -6.40 -16.32 -30.01
C PHE A 67 -5.88 -15.91 -31.39
N VAL A 68 -4.89 -15.02 -31.45
CA VAL A 68 -4.24 -14.63 -32.72
C VAL A 68 -3.56 -15.82 -33.37
N LEU A 69 -2.74 -16.57 -32.62
CA LEU A 69 -2.05 -17.75 -33.14
C LEU A 69 -3.03 -18.85 -33.56
N ALA A 70 -4.04 -19.12 -32.74
CA ALA A 70 -5.09 -20.08 -33.08
C ALA A 70 -5.83 -19.69 -34.37
N GLY A 71 -6.22 -18.41 -34.51
CA GLY A 71 -6.88 -17.90 -35.71
C GLY A 71 -6.02 -18.03 -36.98
N ILE A 72 -4.73 -17.68 -36.90
CA ILE A 72 -3.80 -17.82 -38.04
C ILE A 72 -3.65 -19.29 -38.44
N THR A 73 -3.58 -20.19 -37.46
CA THR A 73 -3.44 -21.64 -37.69
C THR A 73 -4.68 -22.18 -38.41
N VAL A 74 -5.89 -21.80 -37.96
CA VAL A 74 -7.15 -22.21 -38.59
C VAL A 74 -7.26 -21.68 -40.03
N ILE A 75 -6.81 -20.46 -40.31
CA ILE A 75 -6.81 -19.90 -41.69
C ILE A 75 -5.82 -20.63 -42.59
N ARG A 76 -4.65 -21.01 -42.07
CA ARG A 76 -3.60 -21.67 -42.85
C ARG A 76 -3.87 -23.15 -43.16
N PHE A 77 -4.60 -23.84 -42.30
CA PHE A 77 -4.93 -25.25 -42.45
C PHE A 77 -6.35 -25.49 -43.01
N ARG A 78 -6.95 -24.45 -43.61
CA ARG A 78 -8.20 -24.53 -44.36
C ARG A 78 -7.98 -24.50 -45.85
#